data_AF-A0A1G4W4L6-F1
#
_entry.id   AF-A0A1G4W4L6-F1
#
_cell.length_a   1.000
_cell.length_b   1.000
_cell.length_c   1.000
_cell.angle_alpha   90.00
_cell.angle_beta   90.00
_cell.angle_gamma   90.00
#
_symmetry.space_group_name_H-M   'P 1'
#
loop_
_entity.id
_entity.type
_entity.pdbx_description
1 polymer ?
#
loop_
_entity_poly.entity_id
_entity_poly.type
_entity_poly.pdbx_seq_one_letter_code
_entity_poly.pdbx_strand_id
1 'polypeptide(L)'
;MKKIQYQFVILLLFLIQQLQAKTVFDSEKEPNEVVMELTVEIQRVQKEYHTKYRLLSNQLTEINQGLATENNRDRKMDFLIKKDEIKEQIHFLQLETNSEISKIRYLKGLQVIKTLYEKVLSLDHHFASVRTLNEINKISNPNQYPEYSKLKEVVNAKKDKKTSLDLTAVLGTNTIVSVVQTFTNMIASSLTKEEKEKELANVDCILDFTLRMQNDLNTIYFETAFLQTSNEKIKKEIELLFKDYTKPIGYVATLENCRTNDDWETITQKMEEYLAKMKTTTGTSQYKMQVNMEFPIDRLLQFITQYNNFIDQGGKFYEKFKIILNSYENAKQCETKLPLEYKKLKADIDVAINKFNVAYKPVEVNGTKMKEILYGLNEFD
;
A
#
# COMPACT_ATOMS: atom_id res chain seq x y z
N MET A 1 45.65 15.08 -35.87
CA MET A 1 44.72 13.92 -35.81
C MET A 1 44.76 13.15 -34.48
N LYS A 2 45.93 12.77 -33.93
CA LYS A 2 46.00 12.01 -32.67
C LYS A 2 45.36 12.70 -31.45
N LYS A 3 45.46 14.04 -31.32
CA LYS A 3 44.87 14.80 -30.18
C LYS A 3 43.33 14.79 -30.14
N ILE A 4 42.68 14.72 -31.31
CA ILE A 4 41.21 14.71 -31.43
C ILE A 4 40.66 13.32 -31.05
N GLN A 5 41.39 12.25 -31.37
CA GLN A 5 41.03 10.89 -30.96
C GLN A 5 41.07 10.72 -29.43
N TYR A 6 42.07 11.30 -28.74
CA TYR A 6 42.12 11.25 -27.28
C TYR A 6 40.96 12.01 -26.61
N GLN A 7 40.56 13.16 -27.16
CA GLN A 7 39.40 13.89 -26.63
C GLN A 7 38.10 13.14 -26.87
N PHE A 8 37.93 12.47 -28.02
CA PHE A 8 36.76 11.64 -28.28
C PHE A 8 36.68 10.41 -27.36
N VAL A 9 37.81 9.77 -27.07
CA VAL A 9 37.86 8.61 -26.16
C VAL A 9 37.54 9.02 -24.72
N ILE A 10 38.02 10.18 -24.27
CA ILE A 10 37.70 10.71 -22.94
C ILE A 10 36.21 11.11 -22.85
N LEU A 11 35.65 11.71 -23.91
CA LEU A 11 34.22 12.02 -23.96
C LEU A 11 33.36 10.77 -23.98
N LEU A 12 33.79 9.72 -24.70
CA LEU A 12 33.10 8.42 -24.72
C LEU A 12 33.16 7.72 -23.34
N LEU A 13 34.30 7.80 -22.64
CA LEU A 13 34.45 7.29 -21.29
C LEU A 13 33.56 8.05 -20.29
N PHE A 14 33.43 9.38 -20.44
CA PHE A 14 32.49 10.18 -19.63
C PHE A 14 31.02 9.85 -19.94
N LEU A 15 30.66 9.62 -21.21
CA LEU A 15 29.32 9.19 -21.61
C LEU A 15 28.98 7.79 -21.09
N ILE A 16 29.95 6.87 -21.07
CA ILE A 16 29.76 5.52 -20.51
C ILE A 16 29.64 5.57 -18.98
N GLN A 17 30.36 6.47 -18.30
CA GLN A 17 30.19 6.69 -16.86
C GLN A 17 28.82 7.32 -16.52
N GLN A 18 28.30 8.21 -17.36
CA GLN A 18 26.95 8.76 -17.18
C GLN A 18 25.83 7.74 -17.50
N LEU A 19 26.08 6.79 -18.40
CA LEU A 19 25.17 5.67 -18.69
C LEU A 19 25.13 4.60 -17.58
N GLN A 20 26.03 4.65 -16.60
CA GLN A 20 26.02 3.76 -15.42
C GLN A 20 25.50 4.42 -14.15
N ALA A 21 24.95 5.64 -14.23
CA ALA A 21 24.04 6.12 -13.21
C ALA A 21 22.74 5.28 -13.30
N LYS A 22 22.76 4.07 -12.73
CA LYS A 22 21.53 3.37 -12.36
C LYS A 22 20.79 4.32 -11.44
N THR A 23 19.74 4.93 -11.93
CA THR A 23 18.76 5.62 -11.09
C THR A 23 18.30 4.59 -10.06
N VAL A 24 18.76 4.76 -8.83
CA VAL A 24 18.46 3.86 -7.72
C VAL A 24 16.95 3.75 -7.51
N PHE A 25 16.18 4.77 -7.93
CA PHE A 25 14.74 4.86 -7.75
C PHE A 25 13.97 4.94 -9.07
N ASP A 26 13.92 3.84 -9.81
CA ASP A 26 13.01 3.70 -10.96
C ASP A 26 11.54 3.57 -10.47
N SER A 27 10.62 4.38 -11.00
CA SER A 27 9.27 4.57 -10.44
C SER A 27 8.25 3.51 -10.85
N GLU A 28 8.57 2.63 -11.82
CA GLU A 28 7.61 1.66 -12.35
C GLU A 28 7.67 0.28 -11.69
N LYS A 29 8.64 0.03 -10.81
CA LYS A 29 8.86 -1.32 -10.25
C LYS A 29 7.88 -1.64 -9.13
N GLU A 30 7.25 -2.81 -9.23
CA GLU A 30 6.44 -3.36 -8.15
C GLU A 30 7.31 -3.74 -6.94
N PRO A 31 6.79 -3.69 -5.70
CA PRO A 31 7.61 -3.96 -4.51
C PRO A 31 8.29 -5.35 -4.53
N ASN A 32 7.64 -6.35 -5.14
CA ASN A 32 8.19 -7.70 -5.26
C ASN A 32 9.43 -7.74 -6.16
N GLU A 33 9.47 -6.92 -7.20
CA GLU A 33 10.63 -6.81 -8.10
C GLU A 33 11.80 -6.19 -7.35
N VAL A 34 11.54 -5.14 -6.55
CA VAL A 34 12.55 -4.49 -5.70
C VAL A 34 13.15 -5.49 -4.69
N VAL A 35 12.32 -6.34 -4.09
CA VAL A 35 12.77 -7.39 -3.14
C VAL A 35 13.55 -8.51 -3.85
N MET A 36 13.16 -8.88 -5.06
CA MET A 36 13.91 -9.84 -5.87
C MET A 36 15.29 -9.28 -6.25
N GLU A 37 15.37 -8.02 -6.67
CA GLU A 37 16.64 -7.33 -6.94
C GLU A 37 17.53 -7.26 -5.70
N LEU A 38 16.95 -6.92 -4.54
CA LEU A 38 17.64 -6.94 -3.25
C LEU A 38 18.29 -8.31 -2.99
N THR A 39 17.55 -9.39 -3.22
CA THR A 39 18.05 -10.77 -3.04
C THR A 39 19.24 -11.06 -3.96
N VAL A 40 19.10 -10.75 -5.25
CA VAL A 40 20.16 -10.97 -6.25
C VAL A 40 21.41 -10.15 -5.91
N GLU A 41 21.23 -8.90 -5.48
CA GLU A 41 22.34 -8.01 -5.16
C GLU A 41 23.09 -8.44 -3.90
N ILE A 42 22.37 -8.87 -2.85
CA ILE A 42 22.96 -9.47 -1.64
C ILE A 42 23.74 -10.73 -2.01
N GLN A 43 23.15 -11.65 -2.78
CA GLN A 43 23.83 -12.90 -3.19
C GLN A 43 25.10 -12.61 -3.99
N ARG A 44 25.08 -11.60 -4.86
CA ARG A 44 26.26 -11.16 -5.62
C ARG A 44 27.37 -10.71 -4.69
N VAL A 45 27.07 -9.83 -3.73
CA VAL A 45 28.04 -9.33 -2.75
C VAL A 45 28.56 -10.48 -1.89
N GLN A 46 27.69 -11.31 -1.34
CA GLN A 46 28.09 -12.48 -0.55
C GLN A 46 29.03 -13.41 -1.31
N LYS A 47 28.76 -13.69 -2.59
CA LYS A 47 29.63 -14.53 -3.42
C LYS A 47 31.01 -13.92 -3.64
N GLU A 48 31.08 -12.62 -3.86
CA GLU A 48 32.34 -11.89 -4.01
C GLU A 48 33.19 -11.99 -2.73
N TYR A 49 32.61 -11.65 -1.58
CA TYR A 49 33.30 -11.68 -0.30
C TYR A 49 33.62 -13.10 0.17
N HIS A 50 32.76 -14.09 -0.12
CA HIS A 50 33.03 -15.51 0.17
C HIS A 50 34.28 -16.01 -0.57
N THR A 51 34.51 -15.55 -1.80
CA THR A 51 35.72 -15.90 -2.55
C THR A 51 36.98 -15.36 -1.89
N LYS A 52 36.95 -14.10 -1.42
CA LYS A 52 38.04 -13.46 -0.67
C LYS A 52 38.28 -14.17 0.67
N TYR A 53 37.20 -14.50 1.39
CA TYR A 53 37.26 -15.21 2.66
C TYR A 53 37.89 -16.60 2.52
N ARG A 54 37.52 -17.34 1.47
CA ARG A 54 38.09 -18.66 1.19
C ARG A 54 39.60 -18.59 0.92
N LEU A 55 40.07 -17.57 0.22
CA LEU A 55 41.50 -17.37 -0.02
C LEU A 55 42.27 -17.18 1.30
N LEU A 56 41.80 -16.27 2.16
CA LEU A 56 42.40 -16.01 3.47
C LEU A 56 42.32 -17.23 4.39
N SER A 57 41.21 -17.98 4.36
CA SER A 57 41.03 -19.20 5.15
C SER A 57 41.99 -20.32 4.72
N ASN A 58 42.25 -20.46 3.41
CA ASN A 58 43.25 -21.40 2.90
C ASN A 58 44.65 -21.02 3.36
N GLN A 59 45.03 -19.74 3.24
CA GLN A 59 46.32 -19.23 3.74
C GLN A 59 46.47 -19.44 5.24
N LEU A 60 45.41 -19.22 6.02
CA LEU A 60 45.40 -19.47 7.46
C LEU A 60 45.63 -20.96 7.78
N THR A 61 45.07 -21.86 6.98
CA THR A 61 45.25 -23.30 7.12
C THR A 61 46.69 -23.71 6.82
N GLU A 62 47.28 -23.19 5.74
CA GLU A 62 48.69 -23.39 5.39
C GLU A 62 49.63 -22.89 6.50
N ILE A 63 49.37 -21.70 7.04
CA ILE A 63 50.16 -21.15 8.17
C ILE A 63 50.00 -22.00 9.43
N ASN A 64 48.80 -22.50 9.74
CA ASN A 64 48.60 -23.38 10.89
C ASN A 64 49.36 -24.71 10.73
N GLN A 65 49.39 -25.28 9.53
CA GLN A 65 50.19 -26.47 9.23
C GLN A 65 51.71 -26.18 9.32
N GLY A 66 52.15 -25.02 8.84
CA GLY A 66 53.52 -24.55 8.99
C GLY A 66 53.93 -24.37 10.46
N LEU A 67 53.07 -23.76 11.28
CA LEU A 67 53.29 -23.61 12.73
C LEU A 67 53.43 -24.93 13.47
N ALA A 68 52.70 -25.96 13.04
CA ALA A 68 52.71 -27.28 13.65
C ALA A 68 53.99 -28.07 13.33
N THR A 69 54.60 -27.81 12.16
CA THR A 69 55.78 -28.54 11.69
C THR A 69 57.10 -27.78 11.87
N GLU A 70 57.06 -26.46 12.07
CA GLU A 70 58.24 -25.61 12.21
C GLU A 70 58.86 -25.65 13.62
N ASN A 71 60.17 -25.91 13.64
CA ASN A 71 60.99 -26.03 14.85
C ASN A 71 61.90 -24.81 15.05
N ASN A 72 62.16 -24.02 14.00
CA ASN A 72 62.91 -22.78 14.12
C ASN A 72 62.05 -21.68 14.78
N ARG A 73 62.57 -21.12 15.88
CA ARG A 73 61.85 -20.13 16.70
C ARG A 73 61.51 -18.84 15.93
N ASP A 74 62.42 -18.34 15.11
CA ASP A 74 62.24 -17.09 14.37
C ASP A 74 61.17 -17.25 13.28
N ARG A 75 61.23 -18.35 12.52
CA ARG A 75 60.20 -18.68 11.52
C ARG A 75 58.84 -18.94 12.15
N LYS A 76 58.81 -19.55 13.34
CA LYS A 76 57.57 -19.76 14.09
C LYS A 76 56.95 -18.44 14.55
N MET A 77 57.77 -17.47 14.94
CA MET A 77 57.32 -16.11 15.25
C MET A 77 56.75 -15.42 14.01
N ASP A 78 57.43 -15.50 12.86
CA ASP A 78 56.94 -14.94 11.59
C ASP A 78 55.57 -15.54 11.20
N PHE A 79 55.39 -16.85 11.37
CA PHE A 79 54.10 -17.50 11.14
C PHE A 79 53.01 -17.03 12.11
N LEU A 80 53.33 -16.76 13.37
CA LEU A 80 52.37 -16.22 14.34
C LEU A 80 51.94 -14.79 13.97
N ILE A 81 52.88 -13.94 13.56
CA ILE A 81 52.59 -12.57 13.10
C ILE A 81 51.66 -12.61 11.88
N LYS A 82 52.01 -13.39 10.86
CA LYS A 82 51.16 -13.55 9.66
C LYS A 82 49.79 -14.14 9.96
N LYS A 83 49.71 -15.07 10.92
CA LYS A 83 48.43 -15.62 11.38
C LYS A 83 47.53 -14.54 11.98
N ASP A 84 48.11 -13.63 12.77
CA ASP A 84 47.37 -12.54 13.39
C ASP A 84 46.90 -11.52 12.34
N GLU A 85 47.79 -11.14 11.41
CA GLU A 85 47.46 -10.28 10.26
C GLU A 85 46.30 -10.85 9.41
N ILE A 86 46.34 -12.15 9.09
CA ILE A 86 45.26 -12.80 8.33
C ILE A 86 43.95 -12.80 9.11
N LYS A 87 43.99 -13.02 10.43
CA LYS A 87 42.78 -12.95 11.27
C LYS A 87 42.18 -11.55 11.29
N GLU A 88 43.03 -10.53 11.38
CA GLU A 88 42.59 -9.13 11.32
C GLU A 88 41.97 -8.79 9.96
N GLN A 89 42.59 -9.25 8.86
CA GLN A 89 42.03 -9.11 7.50
C GLN A 89 40.67 -9.82 7.36
N ILE A 90 40.53 -11.03 7.92
CA ILE A 90 39.26 -11.76 7.95
C ILE A 90 38.18 -10.97 8.69
N HIS A 91 38.51 -10.42 9.86
CA HIS A 91 37.58 -9.61 10.64
C HIS A 91 37.19 -8.32 9.90
N PHE A 92 38.15 -7.62 9.28
CA PHE A 92 37.87 -6.45 8.46
C PHE A 92 36.95 -6.77 7.28
N LEU A 93 37.21 -7.90 6.60
CA LEU A 93 36.40 -8.36 5.48
C LEU A 93 34.95 -8.68 5.89
N GLN A 94 34.75 -9.23 7.09
CA GLN A 94 33.40 -9.46 7.65
C GLN A 94 32.65 -8.15 7.91
N LEU A 95 33.33 -7.15 8.50
CA LEU A 95 32.75 -5.82 8.72
C LEU A 95 32.38 -5.14 7.41
N GLU A 96 33.24 -5.23 6.40
CA GLU A 96 32.98 -4.66 5.08
C GLU A 96 31.79 -5.34 4.39
N THR A 97 31.72 -6.67 4.46
CA THR A 97 30.58 -7.45 3.92
C THR A 97 29.27 -7.00 4.56
N ASN A 98 29.22 -6.89 5.89
CA ASN A 98 28.03 -6.46 6.62
C ASN A 98 27.63 -5.02 6.25
N SER A 99 28.60 -4.11 6.15
CA SER A 99 28.35 -2.73 5.75
C SER A 99 27.73 -2.63 4.35
N GLU A 100 28.23 -3.38 3.38
CA GLU A 100 27.70 -3.38 2.01
C GLU A 100 26.31 -4.01 1.95
N ILE A 101 26.06 -5.10 2.67
CA ILE A 101 24.72 -5.71 2.76
C ILE A 101 23.72 -4.73 3.39
N SER A 102 24.09 -4.06 4.49
CA SER A 102 23.23 -3.07 5.14
C SER A 102 22.96 -1.86 4.25
N LYS A 103 23.93 -1.42 3.42
CA LYS A 103 23.69 -0.41 2.37
C LYS A 103 22.58 -0.85 1.43
N ILE A 104 22.68 -2.06 0.88
CA ILE A 104 21.72 -2.57 -0.10
C ILE A 104 20.33 -2.67 0.54
N ARG A 105 20.23 -3.26 1.74
CA ARG A 105 18.96 -3.42 2.47
C ARG A 105 18.28 -2.08 2.72
N TYR A 106 19.02 -1.09 3.18
CA TYR A 106 18.50 0.23 3.50
C TYR A 106 17.97 0.95 2.24
N LEU A 107 18.77 0.98 1.16
CA LEU A 107 18.37 1.61 -0.10
C LEU A 107 17.16 0.92 -0.74
N LYS A 108 17.14 -0.41 -0.74
CA LYS A 108 16.01 -1.19 -1.24
C LYS A 108 14.77 -1.04 -0.36
N GLY A 109 14.93 -0.91 0.96
CA GLY A 109 13.84 -0.59 1.86
C GLY A 109 13.20 0.76 1.56
N LEU A 110 13.99 1.80 1.27
CA LEU A 110 13.49 3.09 0.81
C LEU A 110 12.76 3.00 -0.53
N GLN A 111 13.23 2.17 -1.47
CA GLN A 111 12.52 1.92 -2.73
C GLN A 111 11.16 1.26 -2.48
N VAL A 112 11.08 0.29 -1.57
CA VAL A 112 9.81 -0.32 -1.16
C VAL A 112 8.87 0.73 -0.56
N ILE A 113 9.36 1.62 0.31
CA ILE A 113 8.57 2.73 0.87
C ILE A 113 8.03 3.63 -0.25
N LYS A 114 8.88 4.01 -1.22
CA LYS A 114 8.48 4.81 -2.39
C LYS A 114 7.34 4.14 -3.15
N THR A 115 7.48 2.87 -3.53
CA THR A 115 6.45 2.16 -4.30
C THR A 115 5.16 1.98 -3.50
N LEU A 116 5.24 1.63 -2.22
CA LEU A 116 4.06 1.51 -1.35
C LEU A 116 3.32 2.84 -1.22
N TYR A 117 4.03 3.97 -1.20
CA TYR A 117 3.42 5.28 -1.16
C TYR A 117 2.58 5.60 -2.39
N GLU A 118 3.07 5.26 -3.59
CA GLU A 118 2.27 5.43 -4.82
C GLU A 118 0.99 4.56 -4.80
N LYS A 119 1.06 3.36 -4.21
CA LYS A 119 -0.13 2.50 -4.01
C LYS A 119 -1.12 3.13 -3.02
N VAL A 120 -0.63 3.70 -1.92
CA VAL A 120 -1.45 4.43 -0.94
C VAL A 120 -2.12 5.65 -1.56
N LEU A 121 -1.40 6.41 -2.39
CA LEU A 121 -2.00 7.53 -3.14
C LEU A 121 -3.05 7.05 -4.14
N SER A 122 -2.81 5.92 -4.80
CA SER A 122 -3.78 5.32 -5.71
C SER A 122 -5.06 4.86 -4.99
N LEU A 123 -4.94 4.38 -3.75
CA LEU A 123 -6.08 4.07 -2.87
C LEU A 123 -6.81 5.35 -2.42
N ASP A 124 -6.07 6.39 -2.08
CA ASP A 124 -6.64 7.70 -1.73
C ASP A 124 -7.50 8.25 -2.87
N HIS A 125 -6.98 8.21 -4.11
CA HIS A 125 -7.74 8.56 -5.30
C HIS A 125 -8.96 7.65 -5.53
N HIS A 126 -8.82 6.34 -5.30
CA HIS A 126 -9.95 5.42 -5.36
C HIS A 126 -11.05 5.85 -4.39
N PHE A 127 -10.72 6.04 -3.13
CA PHE A 127 -11.68 6.42 -2.08
C PHE A 127 -12.28 7.81 -2.26
N ALA A 128 -11.54 8.77 -2.83
CA ALA A 128 -12.07 10.08 -3.22
C ALA A 128 -13.03 9.99 -4.43
N SER A 129 -12.78 9.05 -5.34
CA SER A 129 -13.62 8.83 -6.54
C SER A 129 -14.88 8.00 -6.24
N VAL A 130 -14.89 7.22 -5.17
CA VAL A 130 -16.01 6.37 -4.76
C VAL A 130 -17.18 7.28 -4.34
N ARG A 131 -18.18 7.35 -5.22
CA ARG A 131 -19.32 8.30 -5.17
C ARG A 131 -20.37 8.00 -4.10
N THR A 132 -20.01 7.29 -3.04
CA THR A 132 -20.98 6.51 -2.26
C THR A 132 -21.88 7.34 -1.35
N LEU A 133 -21.39 8.43 -0.74
CA LEU A 133 -22.19 9.13 0.28
C LEU A 133 -23.48 9.76 -0.25
N ASN A 134 -23.40 10.53 -1.34
CA ASN A 134 -24.57 11.20 -1.89
C ASN A 134 -25.42 10.29 -2.77
N GLU A 135 -24.81 9.34 -3.48
CA GLU A 135 -25.55 8.48 -4.39
C GLU A 135 -26.31 7.37 -3.66
N ILE A 136 -25.74 6.77 -2.62
CA ILE A 136 -26.44 5.75 -1.82
C ILE A 136 -27.69 6.32 -1.16
N ASN A 137 -27.60 7.52 -0.59
CA ASN A 137 -28.74 8.23 0.00
C ASN A 137 -29.82 8.59 -1.03
N LYS A 138 -29.45 8.85 -2.28
CA LYS A 138 -30.43 9.09 -3.35
C LYS A 138 -31.12 7.80 -3.77
N ILE A 139 -30.35 6.72 -3.96
CA ILE A 139 -30.84 5.41 -4.38
C ILE A 139 -31.87 4.87 -3.36
N SER A 140 -31.60 5.04 -2.06
CA SER A 140 -32.45 4.51 -0.98
C SER A 140 -33.67 5.38 -0.64
N ASN A 141 -33.85 6.54 -1.29
CA ASN A 141 -34.94 7.47 -0.96
C ASN A 141 -36.00 7.54 -2.07
N PRO A 142 -37.24 7.08 -1.83
CA PRO A 142 -38.31 7.07 -2.83
C PRO A 142 -38.67 8.48 -3.33
N ASN A 143 -38.43 9.54 -2.54
CA ASN A 143 -38.67 10.92 -2.96
C ASN A 143 -37.78 11.39 -4.12
N GLN A 144 -36.69 10.68 -4.42
CA GLN A 144 -35.81 11.00 -5.55
C GLN A 144 -36.35 10.50 -6.89
N TYR A 145 -37.42 9.71 -6.88
CA TYR A 145 -38.00 9.12 -8.07
C TYR A 145 -39.20 9.94 -8.57
N PRO A 146 -39.22 10.35 -9.85
CA PRO A 146 -40.32 11.14 -10.41
C PRO A 146 -41.68 10.47 -10.31
N GLU A 147 -41.74 9.14 -10.43
CA GLU A 147 -42.97 8.36 -10.34
C GLU A 147 -43.60 8.47 -8.95
N TYR A 148 -42.79 8.39 -7.91
CA TYR A 148 -43.25 8.53 -6.53
C TYR A 148 -43.62 9.98 -6.18
N SER A 149 -42.89 10.96 -6.72
CA SER A 149 -43.26 12.38 -6.60
C SER A 149 -44.62 12.67 -7.23
N LYS A 150 -44.88 12.13 -8.43
CA LYS A 150 -46.19 12.23 -9.10
C LYS A 150 -47.31 11.60 -8.28
N LEU A 151 -47.08 10.42 -7.70
CA LEU A 151 -48.04 9.79 -6.79
C LEU A 151 -48.37 10.72 -5.60
N LYS A 152 -47.35 11.33 -4.97
CA LYS A 152 -47.56 12.28 -3.87
C LYS A 152 -48.39 13.48 -4.30
N GLU A 153 -48.15 14.03 -5.48
CA GLU A 153 -48.94 15.14 -6.03
C GLU A 153 -50.41 14.75 -6.27
N VAL A 154 -50.65 13.60 -6.90
CA VAL A 154 -52.01 13.09 -7.17
C VAL A 154 -52.77 12.83 -5.87
N VAL A 155 -52.14 12.17 -4.91
CA VAL A 155 -52.71 11.91 -3.58
C VAL A 155 -52.98 13.22 -2.85
N ASN A 156 -52.05 14.19 -2.90
CA ASN A 156 -52.23 15.48 -2.24
C ASN A 156 -53.33 16.33 -2.89
N ALA A 157 -53.51 16.25 -4.21
CA ALA A 157 -54.55 16.98 -4.93
C ALA A 157 -55.95 16.43 -4.63
N LYS A 158 -56.08 15.12 -4.37
CA LYS A 158 -57.35 14.44 -4.07
C LYS A 158 -57.53 14.07 -2.59
N LYS A 159 -56.72 14.62 -1.68
CA LYS A 159 -56.84 14.37 -0.22
C LYS A 159 -58.04 15.11 0.37
N ASP A 160 -58.79 14.45 1.25
CA ASP A 160 -59.84 15.13 2.02
C ASP A 160 -59.20 16.00 3.12
N LYS A 161 -59.49 17.31 3.09
CA LYS A 161 -58.94 18.29 4.04
C LYS A 161 -59.34 18.03 5.49
N LYS A 162 -60.39 17.24 5.74
CA LYS A 162 -60.86 16.91 7.10
C LYS A 162 -60.13 15.72 7.74
N THR A 163 -59.56 14.83 6.93
CA THR A 163 -58.95 13.56 7.37
C THR A 163 -57.47 13.43 6.96
N SER A 164 -56.93 14.37 6.19
CA SER A 164 -55.54 14.37 5.76
C SER A 164 -54.56 14.67 6.90
N LEU A 165 -53.43 13.96 6.91
CA LEU A 165 -52.29 14.25 7.78
C LEU A 165 -51.25 15.06 7.01
N ASP A 166 -50.91 16.25 7.51
CA ASP A 166 -49.74 17.02 7.06
C ASP A 166 -48.64 16.95 8.12
N LEU A 167 -47.59 16.20 7.80
CA LEU A 167 -46.37 16.18 8.59
C LEU A 167 -45.54 17.42 8.30
N THR A 168 -44.85 17.93 9.33
CA THR A 168 -43.90 19.04 9.18
C THR A 168 -42.83 18.71 8.13
N ALA A 169 -42.34 19.72 7.42
CA ALA A 169 -41.32 19.57 6.37
C ALA A 169 -40.08 18.75 6.80
N VAL A 170 -39.75 18.76 8.10
CA VAL A 170 -38.63 18.00 8.69
C VAL A 170 -38.86 16.48 8.66
N LEU A 171 -40.10 16.04 8.87
CA LEU A 171 -40.44 14.61 8.90
C LEU A 171 -40.79 14.07 7.51
N GLY A 172 -41.21 14.94 6.58
CA GLY A 172 -41.55 14.57 5.21
C GLY A 172 -40.38 14.15 4.33
N THR A 173 -39.14 14.42 4.75
CA THR A 173 -37.91 13.99 4.04
C THR A 173 -37.44 12.59 4.44
N ASN A 174 -37.94 12.06 5.57
CA ASN A 174 -37.66 10.69 5.98
C ASN A 174 -38.42 9.69 5.09
N THR A 175 -37.71 8.71 4.55
CA THR A 175 -38.24 7.68 3.63
C THR A 175 -39.49 6.99 4.19
N ILE A 176 -39.42 6.43 5.40
CA ILE A 176 -40.50 5.65 5.99
C ILE A 176 -41.71 6.55 6.27
N VAL A 177 -41.48 7.73 6.84
CA VAL A 177 -42.54 8.68 7.19
C VAL A 177 -43.24 9.21 5.94
N SER A 178 -42.49 9.53 4.88
CA SER A 178 -43.06 9.95 3.60
C SER A 178 -43.93 8.86 2.98
N VAL A 179 -43.47 7.60 3.02
CA VAL A 179 -44.23 6.45 2.51
C VAL A 179 -45.52 6.30 3.31
N VAL A 180 -45.45 6.22 4.64
CA VAL A 180 -46.63 6.09 5.52
C VAL A 180 -47.62 7.23 5.26
N GLN A 181 -47.17 8.48 5.21
CA GLN A 181 -48.03 9.63 4.93
C GLN A 181 -48.75 9.51 3.58
N THR A 182 -48.01 9.11 2.53
CA THR A 182 -48.56 8.96 1.17
C THR A 182 -49.64 7.89 1.15
N PHE A 183 -49.42 6.74 1.80
CA PHE A 183 -50.42 5.67 1.89
C PHE A 183 -51.62 6.05 2.76
N THR A 184 -51.42 6.69 3.92
CA THR A 184 -52.52 7.17 4.77
C THR A 184 -53.38 8.19 4.05
N ASN A 185 -52.77 9.17 3.38
CA ASN A 185 -53.49 10.17 2.60
C ASN A 185 -54.17 9.56 1.36
N MET A 186 -53.60 8.51 0.75
CA MET A 186 -54.22 7.79 -0.35
C MET A 186 -55.45 6.99 0.11
N ILE A 187 -55.42 6.38 1.30
CA ILE A 187 -56.60 5.72 1.89
C ILE A 187 -57.71 6.75 2.13
N ALA A 188 -57.37 7.91 2.70
CA ALA A 188 -58.28 9.03 2.97
C ALA A 188 -58.62 9.90 1.75
N SER A 189 -58.13 9.55 0.55
CA SER A 189 -58.38 10.31 -0.68
C SER A 189 -59.68 9.90 -1.36
N SER A 190 -60.20 10.79 -2.21
CA SER A 190 -61.37 10.55 -3.05
C SER A 190 -61.08 9.73 -4.33
N LEU A 191 -59.90 9.09 -4.43
CA LEU A 191 -59.54 8.23 -5.57
C LEU A 191 -60.41 6.96 -5.59
N THR A 192 -60.78 6.49 -6.77
CA THR A 192 -61.47 5.19 -6.91
C THR A 192 -60.50 4.02 -6.66
N LYS A 193 -61.03 2.81 -6.45
CA LYS A 193 -60.20 1.60 -6.26
C LYS A 193 -59.27 1.36 -7.46
N GLU A 194 -59.80 1.48 -8.68
CA GLU A 194 -59.06 1.29 -9.93
C GLU A 194 -57.96 2.34 -10.12
N GLU A 195 -58.23 3.61 -9.76
CA GLU A 195 -57.20 4.66 -9.79
C GLU A 195 -56.08 4.37 -8.79
N LYS A 196 -56.40 3.92 -7.57
CA LYS A 196 -55.40 3.56 -6.55
C LYS A 196 -54.50 2.40 -7.01
N GLU A 197 -55.10 1.34 -7.56
CA GLU A 197 -54.34 0.18 -8.06
C GLU A 197 -53.40 0.56 -9.22
N LYS A 198 -53.87 1.40 -10.14
CA LYS A 198 -53.07 1.88 -11.26
C LYS A 198 -51.88 2.73 -10.82
N GLU A 199 -52.09 3.68 -9.90
CA GLU A 199 -51.02 4.55 -9.41
C GLU A 199 -50.02 3.77 -8.55
N LEU A 200 -50.48 2.78 -7.77
CA LEU A 200 -49.60 1.89 -7.02
C LEU A 200 -48.72 1.02 -7.92
N ALA A 201 -49.27 0.45 -8.99
CA ALA A 201 -48.52 -0.35 -9.94
C ALA A 201 -47.33 0.41 -10.57
N ASN A 202 -47.45 1.75 -10.69
CA ASN A 202 -46.38 2.59 -11.23
C ASN A 202 -45.19 2.78 -10.28
N VAL A 203 -45.41 2.63 -8.96
CA VAL A 203 -44.40 2.87 -7.92
C VAL A 203 -44.00 1.63 -7.12
N ASP A 204 -44.70 0.52 -7.30
CA ASP A 204 -44.55 -0.71 -6.51
C ASP A 204 -43.09 -1.19 -6.43
N CYS A 205 -42.44 -1.32 -7.58
CA CYS A 205 -41.03 -1.70 -7.67
C CYS A 205 -40.06 -0.70 -7.02
N ILE A 206 -40.36 0.60 -7.07
CA ILE A 206 -39.51 1.64 -6.48
C ILE A 206 -39.64 1.59 -4.95
N LEU A 207 -40.87 1.41 -4.45
CA LEU A 207 -41.14 1.30 -3.03
C LEU A 207 -40.55 0.02 -2.44
N ASP A 208 -40.74 -1.13 -3.09
CA ASP A 208 -40.15 -2.39 -2.65
C ASP A 208 -38.62 -2.30 -2.61
N PHE A 209 -38.01 -1.80 -3.68
CA PHE A 209 -36.56 -1.60 -3.75
C PHE A 209 -36.07 -0.67 -2.65
N THR A 210 -36.63 0.55 -2.53
CA THR A 210 -36.14 1.55 -1.58
C THR A 210 -36.31 1.09 -0.13
N LEU A 211 -37.44 0.47 0.23
CA LEU A 211 -37.69 0.00 1.59
C LEU A 211 -36.80 -1.19 1.98
N ARG A 212 -36.61 -2.16 1.07
CA ARG A 212 -35.77 -3.34 1.34
C ARG A 212 -34.29 -2.98 1.36
N MET A 213 -33.84 -2.18 0.40
CA MET A 213 -32.43 -1.85 0.26
C MET A 213 -31.97 -0.71 1.16
N GLN A 214 -32.86 0.01 1.86
CA GLN A 214 -32.46 1.15 2.69
C GLN A 214 -31.38 0.82 3.72
N ASN A 215 -31.57 -0.25 4.50
CA ASN A 215 -30.62 -0.66 5.54
C ASN A 215 -29.33 -1.23 4.95
N ASP A 216 -29.46 -2.00 3.88
CA ASP A 216 -28.36 -2.64 3.15
C ASP A 216 -27.43 -1.60 2.51
N LEU A 217 -28.02 -0.61 1.84
CA LEU A 217 -27.33 0.54 1.27
C LEU A 217 -26.65 1.39 2.34
N ASN A 218 -27.32 1.63 3.48
CA ASN A 218 -26.71 2.30 4.62
C ASN A 218 -25.52 1.52 5.20
N THR A 219 -25.58 0.19 5.20
CA THR A 219 -24.45 -0.66 5.64
C THR A 219 -23.24 -0.45 4.73
N ILE A 220 -23.44 -0.51 3.41
CA ILE A 220 -22.38 -0.23 2.41
C ILE A 220 -21.79 1.17 2.64
N TYR A 221 -22.64 2.16 2.92
CA TYR A 221 -22.21 3.53 3.20
C TYR A 221 -21.27 3.62 4.40
N PHE A 222 -21.67 3.08 5.57
CA PHE A 222 -20.88 3.22 6.79
C PHE A 222 -19.58 2.43 6.72
N GLU A 223 -19.62 1.26 6.09
CA GLU A 223 -18.42 0.43 5.90
C GLU A 223 -17.46 1.06 4.89
N THR A 224 -17.96 1.72 3.85
CA THR A 224 -17.10 2.51 2.95
C THR A 224 -16.45 3.68 3.67
N ALA A 225 -17.20 4.42 4.52
CA ALA A 225 -16.64 5.51 5.32
C ALA A 225 -15.57 5.03 6.33
N PHE A 226 -15.77 3.82 6.89
CA PHE A 226 -14.77 3.17 7.73
C PHE A 226 -13.48 2.84 6.95
N LEU A 227 -13.60 2.33 5.72
CA LEU A 227 -12.45 2.08 4.85
C LEU A 227 -11.70 3.37 4.47
N GLN A 228 -12.42 4.45 4.17
CA GLN A 228 -11.82 5.77 3.92
C GLN A 228 -10.99 6.26 5.12
N THR A 229 -11.55 6.16 6.32
CA THR A 229 -10.85 6.55 7.56
C THR A 229 -9.62 5.69 7.81
N SER A 230 -9.72 4.38 7.51
CA SER A 230 -8.60 3.45 7.64
C SER A 230 -7.49 3.74 6.61
N ASN A 231 -7.84 4.13 5.38
CA ASN A 231 -6.87 4.56 4.37
C ASN A 231 -6.06 5.80 4.82
N GLU A 232 -6.75 6.79 5.40
CA GLU A 232 -6.10 7.99 5.97
C GLU A 232 -5.09 7.63 7.08
N LYS A 233 -5.39 6.58 7.86
CA LYS A 233 -4.45 6.07 8.86
C LYS A 233 -3.22 5.46 8.21
N ILE A 234 -3.39 4.59 7.20
CA ILE A 234 -2.27 3.99 6.45
C ILE A 234 -1.39 5.07 5.81
N LYS A 235 -1.98 6.12 5.25
CA LYS A 235 -1.28 7.29 4.70
C LYS A 235 -0.41 8.02 5.73
N LYS A 236 -0.91 8.18 6.97
CA LYS A 236 -0.12 8.78 8.05
C LYS A 236 0.99 7.85 8.55
N GLU A 237 0.72 6.56 8.60
CA GLU A 237 1.69 5.55 9.06
C GLU A 237 2.88 5.42 8.10
N ILE A 238 2.68 5.51 6.78
CA ILE A 238 3.79 5.48 5.82
C ILE A 238 4.66 6.74 5.85
N GLU A 239 4.07 7.92 6.09
CA GLU A 239 4.81 9.17 6.31
C GLU A 239 5.67 9.09 7.57
N LEU A 240 5.12 8.53 8.65
CA LEU A 240 5.86 8.29 9.90
C LEU A 240 6.99 7.27 9.68
N LEU A 241 6.70 6.17 8.99
CA LEU A 241 7.68 5.16 8.64
C LEU A 241 8.86 5.78 7.90
N PHE A 242 8.60 6.58 6.85
CA PHE A 242 9.64 7.23 6.09
C PHE A 242 10.51 8.14 6.96
N LYS A 243 9.89 9.00 7.78
CA LYS A 243 10.63 9.87 8.72
C LYS A 243 11.52 9.09 9.68
N ASP A 244 11.02 7.97 10.20
CA ASP A 244 11.79 7.10 11.09
C ASP A 244 12.90 6.36 10.35
N TYR A 245 12.65 5.98 9.10
CA TYR A 245 13.61 5.32 8.22
C TYR A 245 14.77 6.25 7.87
N THR A 246 14.49 7.53 7.60
CA THR A 246 15.49 8.51 7.16
C THR A 246 16.16 9.28 8.31
N LYS A 247 15.69 9.10 9.55
CA LYS A 247 16.27 9.72 10.74
C LYS A 247 17.77 9.42 10.94
N PRO A 248 18.29 8.19 10.76
CA PRO A 248 19.70 7.88 10.97
C PRO A 248 20.64 8.69 10.06
N ILE A 249 20.22 8.92 8.82
CA ILE A 249 20.99 9.67 7.82
C ILE A 249 20.75 11.19 7.90
N GLY A 250 19.94 11.64 8.86
CA GLY A 250 19.67 13.07 9.09
C GLY A 250 18.90 13.74 7.95
N TYR A 251 17.98 13.01 7.31
CA TYR A 251 17.04 13.57 6.34
C TYR A 251 15.69 13.84 7.01
N VAL A 252 15.20 15.07 6.88
CA VAL A 252 14.13 15.63 7.74
C VAL A 252 12.83 15.96 7.00
N ALA A 253 12.84 15.98 5.67
CA ALA A 253 11.63 16.27 4.90
C ALA A 253 10.62 15.11 4.98
N THR A 254 9.35 15.41 4.71
CA THR A 254 8.28 14.40 4.62
C THR A 254 8.39 13.60 3.33
N LEU A 255 7.71 12.45 3.26
CA LEU A 255 7.70 11.63 2.06
C LEU A 255 6.99 12.35 0.92
N GLU A 256 5.88 13.04 1.22
CA GLU A 256 5.20 13.93 0.28
C GLU A 256 6.13 14.99 -0.33
N ASN A 257 6.95 15.66 0.48
CA ASN A 257 7.89 16.68 0.01
C ASN A 257 9.04 16.07 -0.79
N CYS A 258 9.57 14.93 -0.34
CA CYS A 258 10.61 14.19 -1.06
C CYS A 258 10.12 13.77 -2.44
N ARG A 259 8.88 13.27 -2.54
CA ARG A 259 8.26 12.87 -3.80
C ARG A 259 8.02 14.07 -4.71
N THR A 260 7.43 15.13 -4.19
CA THR A 260 7.05 16.32 -4.99
C THR A 260 8.27 17.03 -5.60
N ASN A 261 9.38 17.04 -4.88
CA ASN A 261 10.62 17.70 -5.32
C ASN A 261 11.66 16.72 -5.91
N ASP A 262 11.31 15.44 -6.07
CA ASP A 262 12.20 14.37 -6.53
C ASP A 262 13.54 14.28 -5.77
N ASP A 263 13.49 14.47 -4.45
CA ASP A 263 14.66 14.65 -3.58
C ASP A 263 15.35 13.33 -3.16
N TRP A 264 15.17 12.28 -3.96
CA TRP A 264 15.72 10.94 -3.70
C TRP A 264 17.24 10.88 -3.84
N GLU A 265 17.83 11.78 -4.62
CA GLU A 265 19.28 11.92 -4.77
C GLU A 265 19.93 12.38 -3.46
N THR A 266 19.33 13.35 -2.77
CA THR A 266 19.82 13.83 -1.46
C THR A 266 19.81 12.72 -0.41
N ILE A 267 18.80 11.86 -0.42
CA ILE A 267 18.74 10.68 0.47
C ILE A 267 19.89 9.73 0.18
N THR A 268 20.16 9.48 -1.10
CA THR A 268 21.25 8.60 -1.55
C THR A 268 22.60 9.18 -1.11
N GLN A 269 22.83 10.47 -1.31
CA GLN A 269 24.06 11.15 -0.89
C GLN A 269 24.26 11.08 0.63
N LYS A 270 23.24 11.44 1.43
CA LYS A 270 23.31 11.36 2.90
C LYS A 270 23.56 9.95 3.41
N MET A 271 23.04 8.94 2.71
CA MET A 271 23.31 7.55 3.02
C MET A 271 24.77 7.18 2.77
N GLU A 272 25.34 7.61 1.64
CA GLU A 272 26.75 7.37 1.34
C GLU A 272 27.68 8.09 2.32
N GLU A 273 27.36 9.32 2.71
CA GLU A 273 28.06 10.06 3.77
C GLU A 273 28.00 9.31 5.12
N TYR A 274 26.82 8.78 5.47
CA TYR A 274 26.63 8.01 6.70
C TYR A 274 27.46 6.71 6.70
N LEU A 275 27.49 6.00 5.58
CA LEU A 275 28.28 4.78 5.41
C LEU A 275 29.79 5.05 5.43
N ALA A 276 30.25 6.10 4.76
CA ALA A 276 31.66 6.51 4.78
C ALA A 276 32.10 6.85 6.22
N LYS A 277 31.25 7.53 6.99
CA LYS A 277 31.47 7.79 8.41
C LYS A 277 31.47 6.50 9.23
N MET A 278 30.59 5.54 8.92
CA MET A 278 30.54 4.24 9.61
C MET A 278 31.81 3.42 9.34
N LYS A 279 32.38 3.45 8.13
CA LYS A 279 33.64 2.75 7.78
C LYS A 279 34.86 3.31 8.51
N THR A 280 34.86 4.60 8.82
CA THR A 280 35.99 5.27 9.51
C THR A 280 35.84 5.29 11.04
N THR A 281 34.64 5.02 11.55
CA THR A 281 34.37 4.92 12.98
C THR A 281 34.68 3.51 13.49
N THR A 282 35.31 3.38 14.66
CA THR A 282 35.64 2.09 15.27
C THR A 282 34.93 1.87 16.61
N GLY A 283 34.80 0.61 17.02
CA GLY A 283 34.28 0.22 18.33
C GLY A 283 32.77 0.46 18.51
N THR A 284 32.37 0.85 19.72
CA THR A 284 30.94 0.95 20.12
C THR A 284 30.14 1.94 19.28
N SER A 285 30.77 3.01 18.79
CA SER A 285 30.12 4.02 17.95
C SER A 285 29.75 3.47 16.57
N GLN A 286 30.61 2.63 16.00
CA GLN A 286 30.35 1.95 14.72
C GLN A 286 29.15 1.01 14.85
N TYR A 287 29.14 0.20 15.92
CA TYR A 287 28.02 -0.71 16.20
C TYR A 287 26.69 0.04 16.35
N LYS A 288 26.67 1.16 17.09
CA LYS A 288 25.47 2.01 17.20
C LYS A 288 24.99 2.52 15.83
N MET A 289 25.92 2.93 14.98
CA MET A 289 25.58 3.40 13.64
C MET A 289 24.95 2.29 12.76
N GLN A 290 25.46 1.06 12.88
CA GLN A 290 24.90 -0.10 12.19
C GLN A 290 23.49 -0.43 12.68
N VAL A 291 23.31 -0.53 14.01
CA VAL A 291 21.99 -0.79 14.62
C VAL A 291 20.96 0.26 14.21
N ASN A 292 21.35 1.53 14.13
CA ASN A 292 20.47 2.61 13.69
C ASN A 292 19.97 2.44 12.25
N MET A 293 20.70 1.76 11.36
CA MET A 293 20.25 1.46 10.00
C MET A 293 19.39 0.20 9.91
N GLU A 294 19.64 -0.77 10.78
CA GLU A 294 18.89 -2.03 10.82
C GLU A 294 17.52 -1.84 11.47
N PHE A 295 17.42 -1.07 12.55
CA PHE A 295 16.18 -0.90 13.31
C PHE A 295 14.95 -0.42 12.51
N PRO A 296 15.06 0.54 11.57
CA PRO A 296 13.91 0.96 10.76
C PRO A 296 13.41 -0.12 9.78
N ILE A 297 14.21 -1.15 9.50
CA ILE A 297 13.81 -2.27 8.64
C ILE A 297 12.68 -3.07 9.28
N ASP A 298 12.71 -3.27 10.59
CA ASP A 298 11.65 -3.93 11.37
C ASP A 298 10.32 -3.18 11.23
N ARG A 299 10.40 -1.84 11.26
CA ARG A 299 9.23 -0.98 11.11
C ARG A 299 8.64 -1.05 9.70
N LEU A 300 9.49 -1.15 8.68
CA LEU A 300 9.04 -1.39 7.30
C LEU A 300 8.26 -2.71 7.20
N LEU A 301 8.75 -3.78 7.82
CA LEU A 301 8.06 -5.08 7.85
C LEU A 301 6.70 -5.02 8.55
N GLN A 302 6.63 -4.34 9.69
CA GLN A 302 5.38 -4.13 10.42
C GLN A 302 4.37 -3.36 9.56
N PHE A 303 4.82 -2.29 8.90
CA PHE A 303 3.99 -1.50 8.01
C PHE A 303 3.49 -2.32 6.82
N ILE A 304 4.35 -3.10 6.16
CA ILE A 304 3.94 -3.99 5.05
C ILE A 304 2.84 -4.95 5.51
N THR A 305 2.97 -5.51 6.71
CA THR A 305 1.94 -6.39 7.28
C THR A 305 0.62 -5.64 7.50
N GLN A 306 0.67 -4.42 8.05
CA GLN A 306 -0.50 -3.57 8.27
C GLN A 306 -1.18 -3.19 6.95
N TYR A 307 -0.40 -2.74 5.96
CA TYR A 307 -0.86 -2.43 4.62
C TYR A 307 -1.54 -3.65 3.97
N ASN A 308 -0.88 -4.82 3.98
CA ASN A 308 -1.43 -6.04 3.40
C ASN A 308 -2.76 -6.46 4.07
N ASN A 309 -2.84 -6.35 5.40
CA ASN A 309 -4.07 -6.61 6.14
C ASN A 309 -5.19 -5.65 5.75
N PHE A 310 -4.87 -4.36 5.57
CA PHE A 310 -5.84 -3.37 5.11
C PHE A 310 -6.37 -3.69 3.71
N ILE A 311 -5.50 -4.08 2.77
CA ILE A 311 -5.91 -4.47 1.42
C ILE A 311 -6.81 -5.71 1.43
N ASP A 312 -6.43 -6.75 2.17
CA ASP A 312 -7.24 -7.98 2.29
C ASP A 312 -8.61 -7.70 2.92
N GLN A 313 -8.65 -6.88 3.97
CA GLN A 313 -9.92 -6.44 4.56
C GLN A 313 -10.74 -5.64 3.56
N GLY A 314 -10.15 -4.67 2.86
CA GLY A 314 -10.82 -3.87 1.85
C GLY A 314 -11.46 -4.72 0.76
N GLY A 315 -10.74 -5.71 0.22
CA GLY A 315 -11.27 -6.67 -0.75
C GLY A 315 -12.48 -7.44 -0.20
N LYS A 316 -12.40 -7.94 1.04
CA LYS A 316 -13.52 -8.64 1.71
C LYS A 316 -14.75 -7.75 1.92
N PHE A 317 -14.57 -6.47 2.25
CA PHE A 317 -15.68 -5.52 2.35
C PHE A 317 -16.37 -5.33 1.00
N TYR A 318 -15.61 -5.17 -0.09
CA TYR A 318 -16.20 -5.04 -1.42
C TYR A 318 -16.93 -6.31 -1.89
N GLU A 319 -16.40 -7.50 -1.58
CA GLU A 319 -17.13 -8.76 -1.80
C GLU A 319 -18.43 -8.83 -0.99
N LYS A 320 -18.40 -8.40 0.27
CA LYS A 320 -19.61 -8.26 1.09
C LYS A 320 -20.62 -7.30 0.45
N PHE A 321 -20.18 -6.14 -0.06
CA PHE A 321 -21.06 -5.20 -0.74
C PHE A 321 -21.71 -5.82 -1.98
N LYS A 322 -20.95 -6.60 -2.75
CA LYS A 322 -21.48 -7.35 -3.89
C LYS A 322 -22.57 -8.34 -3.48
N ILE A 323 -22.39 -9.07 -2.38
CA ILE A 323 -23.40 -9.99 -1.85
C ILE A 323 -24.66 -9.22 -1.48
N ILE A 324 -24.53 -8.10 -0.75
CA ILE A 324 -25.65 -7.23 -0.35
C ILE A 324 -26.42 -6.70 -1.58
N LEU A 325 -25.72 -6.24 -2.63
CA LEU A 325 -26.39 -5.76 -3.85
C LEU A 325 -26.97 -6.88 -4.73
N ASN A 326 -26.68 -8.14 -4.42
CA ASN A 326 -27.25 -9.29 -5.09
C ASN A 326 -28.38 -9.95 -4.29
N SER A 327 -28.58 -9.58 -3.01
CA SER A 327 -29.65 -10.11 -2.17
C SER A 327 -31.02 -9.46 -2.40
N TYR A 328 -31.14 -8.46 -3.28
CA TYR A 328 -32.44 -7.91 -3.66
C TYR A 328 -33.31 -8.95 -4.38
N GLU A 329 -34.27 -9.53 -3.66
CA GLU A 329 -35.10 -10.67 -4.10
C GLU A 329 -35.86 -10.38 -5.40
N ASN A 330 -36.45 -9.18 -5.53
CA ASN A 330 -37.32 -8.81 -6.64
C ASN A 330 -36.56 -8.21 -7.84
N ALA A 331 -35.23 -8.38 -7.90
CA ALA A 331 -34.38 -7.80 -8.95
C ALA A 331 -34.85 -8.14 -10.37
N LYS A 332 -35.28 -9.38 -10.62
CA LYS A 332 -35.75 -9.83 -11.93
C LYS A 332 -37.11 -9.25 -12.30
N GLN A 333 -38.02 -9.15 -11.32
CA GLN A 333 -39.37 -8.64 -11.54
C GLN A 333 -39.36 -7.12 -11.78
N CYS A 334 -38.45 -6.41 -11.11
CA CYS A 334 -38.34 -4.95 -11.17
C CYS A 334 -37.21 -4.44 -12.07
N GLU A 335 -36.59 -5.28 -12.90
CA GLU A 335 -35.35 -4.97 -13.62
C GLU A 335 -35.40 -3.69 -14.47
N THR A 336 -36.54 -3.43 -15.10
CA THR A 336 -36.80 -2.27 -15.96
C THR A 336 -37.09 -0.99 -15.19
N LYS A 337 -37.40 -1.11 -13.90
CA LYS A 337 -37.71 0.00 -12.98
C LYS A 337 -36.61 0.25 -11.95
N LEU A 338 -35.59 -0.61 -11.90
CA LEU A 338 -34.45 -0.43 -11.02
C LEU A 338 -33.64 0.82 -11.41
N PRO A 339 -33.10 1.55 -10.42
CA PRO A 339 -32.35 2.78 -10.67
C PRO A 339 -31.07 2.50 -11.48
N LEU A 340 -30.72 3.41 -12.39
CA LEU A 340 -29.48 3.27 -13.17
C LEU A 340 -28.25 3.34 -12.26
N GLU A 341 -28.32 4.17 -11.23
CA GLU A 341 -27.30 4.37 -10.21
C GLU A 341 -27.03 3.07 -9.43
N TYR A 342 -28.06 2.26 -9.19
CA TYR A 342 -27.91 0.95 -8.57
C TYR A 342 -27.11 -0.02 -9.46
N LYS A 343 -27.38 -0.03 -10.77
CA LYS A 343 -26.62 -0.85 -11.74
C LYS A 343 -25.16 -0.39 -11.84
N LYS A 344 -24.93 0.93 -11.84
CA LYS A 344 -23.57 1.51 -11.80
C LYS A 344 -22.83 1.14 -10.53
N LEU A 345 -23.46 1.24 -9.36
CA LEU A 345 -22.87 0.86 -8.08
C LEU A 345 -22.38 -0.60 -8.07
N LYS A 346 -23.16 -1.52 -8.64
CA LYS A 346 -22.76 -2.93 -8.80
C LYS A 346 -21.51 -3.07 -9.66
N ALA A 347 -21.48 -2.41 -10.82
CA ALA A 347 -20.33 -2.44 -11.71
C ALA A 347 -19.07 -1.81 -11.06
N ASP A 348 -19.23 -0.69 -10.35
CA ASP A 348 -18.15 -0.01 -9.63
C ASP A 348 -17.56 -0.91 -8.53
N ILE A 349 -18.40 -1.68 -7.83
CA ILE A 349 -17.95 -2.66 -6.83
C ILE A 349 -17.18 -3.81 -7.49
N ASP A 350 -17.64 -4.35 -8.62
CA ASP A 350 -16.89 -5.38 -9.34
C ASP A 350 -15.50 -4.89 -9.79
N VAL A 351 -15.43 -3.65 -10.27
CA VAL A 351 -14.15 -3.00 -10.62
C VAL A 351 -13.28 -2.82 -9.37
N ALA A 352 -13.87 -2.38 -8.24
CA ALA A 352 -13.15 -2.20 -6.98
C ALA A 352 -12.57 -3.54 -6.47
N ILE A 353 -13.34 -4.63 -6.48
CA ILE A 353 -12.88 -5.98 -6.13
C ILE A 353 -11.63 -6.33 -6.95
N ASN A 354 -11.67 -6.13 -8.27
CA ASN A 354 -10.53 -6.41 -9.13
C ASN A 354 -9.31 -5.54 -8.78
N LYS A 355 -9.50 -4.25 -8.51
CA LYS A 355 -8.42 -3.36 -8.09
C LYS A 355 -7.77 -3.80 -6.77
N PHE A 356 -8.55 -4.19 -5.76
CA PHE A 356 -8.02 -4.71 -4.50
C PHE A 356 -7.26 -6.03 -4.69
N ASN A 357 -7.73 -6.90 -5.59
CA ASN A 357 -7.12 -8.20 -5.86
C ASN A 357 -5.91 -8.14 -6.81
N VAL A 358 -5.68 -7.04 -7.53
CA VAL A 358 -4.62 -6.93 -8.55
C VAL A 358 -3.78 -5.66 -8.36
N ALA A 359 -4.39 -4.48 -8.47
CA ALA A 359 -3.66 -3.21 -8.52
C ALA A 359 -3.06 -2.80 -7.16
N TYR A 360 -3.81 -3.06 -6.08
CA TYR A 360 -3.40 -2.77 -4.70
C TYR A 360 -2.81 -3.98 -3.98
N LYS A 361 -2.79 -5.13 -4.66
CA LYS A 361 -2.42 -6.43 -4.12
C LYS A 361 -1.04 -6.36 -3.45
N PRO A 362 -0.81 -7.09 -2.34
CA PRO A 362 0.40 -7.03 -1.55
C PRO A 362 1.72 -7.19 -2.27
N VAL A 363 2.75 -6.76 -1.54
CA VAL A 363 4.08 -7.37 -1.59
C VAL A 363 3.92 -8.86 -1.24
N GLU A 364 3.98 -9.75 -2.23
CA GLU A 364 3.98 -11.21 -2.08
C GLU A 364 5.38 -11.67 -1.68
N VAL A 365 5.79 -11.29 -0.48
CA VAL A 365 6.99 -11.86 0.11
C VAL A 365 6.54 -12.59 1.35
N ASN A 366 6.57 -13.94 1.27
CA ASN A 366 6.37 -14.80 2.42
C ASN A 366 7.10 -14.20 3.63
N GLY A 367 6.42 -14.02 4.75
CA GLY A 367 6.97 -13.32 5.92
C GLY A 367 8.34 -13.86 6.36
N THR A 368 8.61 -15.14 6.12
CA THR A 368 9.92 -15.79 6.29
C THR A 368 10.96 -15.30 5.29
N LYS A 369 10.65 -15.27 3.99
CA LYS A 369 11.57 -14.81 2.93
C LYS A 369 11.91 -13.31 3.08
N MET A 370 10.95 -12.48 3.49
CA MET A 370 11.21 -11.05 3.72
C MET A 370 12.10 -10.84 4.95
N LYS A 371 11.89 -11.60 6.03
CA LYS A 371 12.77 -11.61 7.20
C LYS A 371 14.17 -12.11 6.84
N GLU A 372 14.27 -13.20 6.10
CA GLU A 372 15.56 -13.75 5.64
C GLU A 372 16.33 -12.74 4.77
N ILE A 373 15.64 -12.05 3.86
CA ILE A 373 16.23 -11.04 2.99
C ILE A 373 16.67 -9.79 3.78
N LEU A 374 15.85 -9.35 4.74
CA LEU A 374 16.06 -8.10 5.49
C LEU A 374 16.96 -8.24 6.71
N TYR A 375 17.02 -9.41 7.34
CA TYR A 375 17.88 -9.69 8.49
C TYR A 375 19.07 -10.58 8.14
N GLY A 376 18.99 -11.40 7.09
CA GLY A 376 20.01 -12.41 6.77
C GLY A 376 19.96 -13.62 7.68
N LEU A 377 18.84 -13.79 8.41
CA LEU A 377 18.61 -14.95 9.26
C LEU A 377 18.01 -16.05 8.39
N ASN A 378 18.81 -17.06 8.05
CA ASN A 378 18.25 -18.38 7.80
C ASN A 378 17.61 -18.84 9.11
N GLU A 379 16.31 -19.16 9.13
CA GLU A 379 15.69 -19.85 10.29
C GLU A 379 16.24 -21.28 10.49
N PHE A 380 17.33 -21.65 9.81
CA PHE A 380 17.92 -22.99 9.76
C PHE A 380 19.44 -23.05 9.98
N ASP A 381 20.09 -21.98 10.47
CA ASP A 381 21.51 -22.01 10.87
C ASP A 381 21.71 -21.90 12.39
#